data_AF-A0A8X7VX64-F1
#
_entry.id   AF-A0A8X7VX64-F1
#
_cell.length_a   1.000
_cell.length_b   1.000
_cell.length_c   1.000
_cell.angle_alpha   90.00
_cell.angle_beta   90.00
_cell.angle_gamma   90.00
#
_symmetry.space_group_name_H-M   'P 1'
#
loop_
_entity.id
_entity.type
_entity.pdbx_description
1 polymer ?
#
loop_
_entity_poly.entity_id
_entity_poly.type
_entity_poly.pdbx_seq_one_letter_code
_entity_poly.pdbx_strand_id
1 'polypeptide(L)'
;MVNTKKLLKMTKKWQQRAALHRKRISFQRSSITTNTPAAEKGCFVVYTVDKARCSFPVSLLSNSVFQEMLKISEEEFGLQAGGPIRLPFDSVFLEYLIKLIERQMDGDTVKALLKSVFSARCSLHCSLQKQEQQSSMNQQLLVF
;
A
#
# COMPACT_ATOMS: atom_id res chain seq x y z
N MET A 1 -9.72 -28.40 43.96
CA MET A 1 -8.36 -28.92 43.69
C MET A 1 -8.27 -29.33 42.22
N VAL A 2 -7.36 -28.75 41.45
CA VAL A 2 -7.26 -28.98 39.99
C VAL A 2 -6.64 -30.36 39.72
N ASN A 3 -7.28 -31.17 38.88
CA ASN A 3 -6.85 -32.54 38.55
C ASN A 3 -5.70 -32.54 37.52
N THR A 4 -4.55 -33.11 37.88
CA THR A 4 -3.32 -33.18 37.06
C THR A 4 -3.50 -33.94 35.74
N LYS A 5 -4.35 -34.98 35.70
CA LYS A 5 -4.65 -35.73 34.47
C LYS A 5 -5.43 -34.89 33.46
N LYS A 6 -6.29 -34.00 33.95
CA LYS A 6 -7.05 -33.04 33.11
C LYS A 6 -6.11 -32.00 32.52
N LEU A 7 -5.14 -31.53 33.30
CA LEU A 7 -4.12 -30.58 32.83
C LEU A 7 -3.25 -31.20 31.73
N LEU A 8 -2.76 -32.43 31.91
CA LEU A 8 -1.94 -33.10 30.89
C LEU A 8 -2.69 -33.29 29.56
N LYS A 9 -3.99 -33.63 29.61
CA LYS A 9 -4.85 -33.72 28.42
C LYS A 9 -5.02 -32.37 27.73
N MET A 10 -5.19 -31.30 28.51
CA MET A 10 -5.26 -29.95 27.98
C MET A 10 -3.95 -29.59 27.28
N THR A 11 -2.80 -29.76 27.95
CA THR A 11 -1.47 -29.44 27.39
C THR A 11 -1.22 -30.14 26.06
N LYS A 12 -1.58 -31.43 25.94
CA LYS A 12 -1.49 -32.17 24.66
C LYS A 12 -2.35 -31.56 23.56
N LYS A 13 -3.59 -31.14 23.86
CA LYS A 13 -4.48 -30.46 22.90
C LYS A 13 -3.94 -29.10 22.47
N TRP A 14 -3.39 -28.32 23.42
CA TRP A 14 -2.76 -27.03 23.12
C TRP A 14 -1.53 -27.20 22.24
N GLN A 15 -0.68 -28.19 22.52
CA GLN A 15 0.50 -28.50 21.71
C GLN A 15 0.12 -28.91 20.29
N GLN A 16 -0.90 -29.76 20.13
CA GLN A 16 -1.40 -30.15 18.81
C GLN A 16 -1.98 -28.97 18.02
N ARG A 17 -2.78 -28.11 18.67
CA ARG A 17 -3.32 -26.88 18.05
C ARG A 17 -2.20 -25.92 17.64
N ALA A 18 -1.20 -25.72 18.50
CA ALA A 18 -0.05 -24.89 18.19
C ALA A 18 0.79 -25.46 17.03
N ALA A 19 0.98 -26.78 16.97
CA ALA A 19 1.65 -27.46 15.86
C ALA A 19 0.86 -27.34 14.55
N LEU A 20 -0.48 -27.43 14.59
CA LEU A 20 -1.33 -27.26 13.41
C LEU A 20 -1.30 -25.81 12.89
N HIS A 21 -1.32 -24.82 13.78
CA HIS A 21 -1.18 -23.39 13.42
C HIS A 21 0.21 -23.03 12.86
N ARG A 22 1.23 -23.88 13.05
CA ARG A 22 2.53 -23.72 12.36
C ARG A 22 2.45 -24.06 10.87
N LYS A 23 1.39 -24.75 10.39
CA LYS A 23 0.98 -24.62 8.99
C LYS A 23 0.34 -23.25 8.84
N ARG A 24 1.24 -22.27 8.69
CA ARG A 24 0.99 -20.86 8.39
C ARG A 24 -0.28 -20.77 7.56
N ILE A 25 -1.26 -20.02 8.06
CA ILE A 25 -2.40 -19.56 7.27
C ILE A 25 -1.78 -18.97 6.02
N SER A 26 -1.83 -19.70 4.90
CA SER A 26 -1.37 -19.15 3.63
C SER A 26 -2.45 -18.17 3.26
N PHE A 27 -2.23 -16.90 3.62
CA PHE A 27 -2.99 -15.83 3.03
C PHE A 27 -2.78 -15.98 1.53
N GLN A 28 -3.87 -16.27 0.83
CA GLN A 28 -3.91 -16.36 -0.61
C GLN A 28 -3.24 -15.09 -1.14
N ARG A 29 -2.08 -15.29 -1.77
CA ARG A 29 -1.17 -14.24 -2.22
C ARG A 29 -1.84 -13.53 -3.41
N SER A 30 -2.84 -12.70 -3.16
CA SER A 30 -3.26 -11.66 -4.10
C SER A 30 -2.24 -10.53 -3.98
N SER A 31 -1.09 -10.74 -4.61
CA SER A 31 0.00 -9.79 -4.63
C SER A 31 0.39 -9.68 -6.08
N ILE A 32 0.29 -8.48 -6.62
CA ILE A 32 1.09 -8.07 -7.77
C ILE A 32 2.54 -8.27 -7.29
N THR A 33 3.15 -9.40 -7.64
CA THR A 33 4.56 -9.70 -7.35
C THR A 33 5.30 -9.55 -8.65
N THR A 34 6.30 -8.66 -8.67
CA THR A 34 7.41 -8.83 -9.61
C THR A 34 8.02 -10.21 -9.38
N ASN A 35 8.28 -10.95 -10.46
CA ASN A 35 8.62 -12.38 -10.47
C ASN A 35 10.02 -12.72 -9.89
N THR A 36 10.47 -12.05 -8.83
CA THR A 36 11.73 -12.35 -8.17
C THR A 36 11.48 -13.21 -6.93
N PRO A 37 12.14 -14.37 -6.78
CA PRO A 37 11.98 -15.23 -5.62
C PRO A 37 12.35 -14.45 -4.36
N ALA A 38 11.39 -14.32 -3.45
CA ALA A 38 11.47 -13.53 -2.22
C ALA A 38 12.46 -14.09 -1.17
N ALA A 39 13.46 -14.87 -1.58
CA ALA A 39 14.22 -15.74 -0.71
C ALA A 39 15.49 -15.11 -0.09
N GLU A 40 16.06 -14.04 -0.65
CA GLU A 40 17.37 -13.53 -0.17
C GLU A 40 17.40 -12.10 0.39
N LYS A 41 16.50 -11.18 0.01
CA LYS A 41 16.59 -9.74 0.38
C LYS A 41 15.38 -9.14 1.08
N GLY A 42 14.35 -9.95 1.37
CA GLY A 42 13.12 -9.47 1.99
C GLY A 42 12.26 -8.59 1.09
N CYS A 43 11.06 -8.25 1.57
CA CYS A 43 10.11 -7.40 0.87
C CYS A 43 9.60 -6.30 1.79
N PHE A 44 9.36 -5.11 1.24
CA PHE A 44 8.57 -4.07 1.89
C PHE A 44 7.13 -4.11 1.36
N VAL A 45 6.21 -3.56 2.14
CA VAL A 45 4.77 -3.59 1.86
C VAL A 45 4.26 -2.16 1.82
N VAL A 46 3.48 -1.87 0.80
CA VAL A 46 2.77 -0.61 0.65
C VAL A 46 1.27 -0.86 0.48
N TYR A 47 0.48 0.10 0.91
CA TYR A 47 -0.98 0.10 0.79
C TYR A 47 -1.40 1.18 -0.21
N THR A 48 -2.31 0.83 -1.10
CA THR A 48 -2.82 1.74 -2.13
C THR A 48 -4.09 2.44 -1.67
N VAL A 49 -4.56 3.41 -2.44
CA VAL A 49 -5.83 4.14 -2.16
C VAL A 49 -7.05 3.22 -2.16
N ASP A 50 -7.03 2.16 -2.97
CA ASP A 50 -8.04 1.09 -3.01
C ASP A 50 -7.85 0.05 -1.90
N LYS A 51 -6.99 0.33 -0.90
CA LYS A 51 -6.69 -0.53 0.25
C LYS A 51 -6.08 -1.88 -0.12
N ALA A 52 -5.56 -2.02 -1.35
CA ALA A 52 -4.84 -3.21 -1.76
C ALA A 52 -3.44 -3.22 -1.12
N ARG A 53 -2.91 -4.43 -0.92
CA ARG A 53 -1.59 -4.65 -0.34
C ARG A 53 -0.63 -5.09 -1.43
N CYS A 54 0.34 -4.25 -1.77
CA CYS A 54 1.38 -4.55 -2.74
C CYS A 54 2.70 -4.82 -2.01
N SER A 55 3.40 -5.89 -2.41
CA SER A 55 4.68 -6.29 -1.79
C SER A 55 5.80 -6.19 -2.82
N PHE A 56 6.83 -5.43 -2.48
CA PHE A 56 7.95 -5.14 -3.36
C PHE A 56 9.26 -5.66 -2.76
N PRO A 57 10.14 -6.29 -3.56
CA PRO A 57 11.51 -6.57 -3.15
C PRO A 57 12.22 -5.33 -2.63
N VAL A 58 12.99 -5.45 -1.53
CA VAL A 58 13.79 -4.34 -0.98
C VAL A 58 14.80 -3.79 -2.00
N SER A 59 15.23 -4.60 -2.97
CA SER A 59 16.09 -4.17 -4.07
C SER A 59 15.48 -3.08 -4.96
N LEU A 60 14.16 -2.88 -4.94
CA LEU A 60 13.52 -1.79 -5.68
C LEU A 60 13.64 -0.45 -4.98
N LEU A 61 14.01 -0.38 -3.70
CA LEU A 61 14.19 0.90 -2.99
C LEU A 61 15.38 1.71 -3.53
N SER A 62 16.35 1.07 -4.19
CA SER A 62 17.44 1.77 -4.88
C SER A 62 17.05 2.28 -6.27
N ASN A 63 15.86 1.93 -6.79
CA ASN A 63 15.38 2.43 -8.06
C ASN A 63 14.85 3.86 -7.90
N SER A 64 15.31 4.78 -8.74
CA SER A 64 14.95 6.21 -8.67
C SER A 64 13.46 6.46 -8.89
N VAL A 65 12.77 5.63 -9.66
CA VAL A 65 11.31 5.69 -9.85
C VAL A 65 10.57 5.37 -8.55
N PHE A 66 11.03 4.35 -7.82
CA PHE A 66 10.45 3.99 -6.52
C PHE A 66 10.73 5.05 -5.46
N GLN A 67 11.91 5.65 -5.47
CA GLN A 67 12.23 6.78 -4.58
C GLN A 67 11.32 7.97 -4.84
N GLU A 68 11.09 8.33 -6.11
CA GLU A 68 10.14 9.40 -6.45
C GLU A 68 8.72 9.06 -6.00
N MET A 69 8.28 7.82 -6.19
CA MET A 69 6.96 7.37 -5.73
C MET A 69 6.80 7.46 -4.20
N LEU A 70 7.85 7.15 -3.45
CA LEU A 70 7.87 7.29 -1.98
C LEU A 70 7.92 8.76 -1.56
N LYS A 71 8.60 9.63 -2.31
CA LYS A 71 8.60 11.06 -2.07
C LYS A 71 7.22 11.67 -2.26
N ILE A 72 6.51 11.28 -3.31
CA ILE A 72 5.12 11.70 -3.54
C ILE A 72 4.20 11.24 -2.39
N SER A 73 4.42 10.01 -1.89
CA SER A 73 3.71 9.49 -0.71
C SER A 73 4.01 10.30 0.55
N GLU A 74 5.27 10.68 0.78
CA GLU A 74 5.66 11.56 1.87
C GLU A 74 5.02 12.95 1.74
N GLU A 75 4.96 13.51 0.54
CA GLU A 75 4.32 14.82 0.28
C GLU A 75 2.81 14.79 0.59
N GLU A 76 2.12 13.68 0.30
CA GLU A 76 0.67 13.58 0.58
C GLU A 76 0.35 13.19 2.03
N PHE A 77 1.08 12.22 2.60
CA PHE A 77 0.74 11.61 3.89
C PHE A 77 1.67 12.00 5.04
N GLY A 78 2.76 12.70 4.74
CA GLY A 78 3.83 13.01 5.68
C GLY A 78 4.72 11.81 6.03
N LEU A 79 5.82 12.11 6.73
CA LEU A 79 6.66 11.10 7.38
C LEU A 79 5.92 10.50 8.58
N GLN A 80 5.26 9.36 8.37
CA GLN A 80 4.65 8.62 9.47
C GLN A 80 5.71 7.80 10.21
N ALA A 81 5.97 8.13 11.48
CA ALA A 81 6.89 7.36 12.33
C ALA A 81 6.34 5.96 12.70
N GLY A 82 5.05 5.71 12.48
CA GLY A 82 4.41 4.42 12.68
C GLY A 82 3.22 4.23 11.76
N GLY A 83 3.03 2.99 11.29
CA GLY A 83 1.96 2.63 10.36
C GLY A 83 2.49 2.10 9.02
N PRO A 84 1.59 1.59 8.16
CA PRO A 84 1.97 1.13 6.83
C PRO A 84 2.29 2.30 5.90
N ILE A 85 3.26 2.11 5.01
CA ILE A 85 3.52 3.05 3.90
C ILE A 85 2.30 3.07 2.98
N ARG A 86 1.72 4.24 2.75
CA ARG A 86 0.55 4.43 1.87
C ARG A 86 0.95 5.15 0.61
N LEU A 87 0.58 4.62 -0.55
CA LEU A 87 0.82 5.25 -1.83
C LEU A 87 -0.44 5.95 -2.33
N PRO A 88 -0.31 7.15 -2.93
CA PRO A 88 -1.44 7.89 -3.48
C PRO A 88 -1.81 7.41 -4.88
N PHE A 89 -1.66 6.11 -5.12
CA PHE A 89 -1.93 5.43 -6.38
C PHE A 89 -2.77 4.19 -6.10
N ASP A 90 -3.63 3.82 -7.05
CA ASP A 90 -4.39 2.58 -6.99
C ASP A 90 -3.54 1.38 -7.44
N SER A 91 -3.99 0.18 -7.11
CA SER A 91 -3.30 -1.06 -7.45
C SER A 91 -3.10 -1.24 -8.96
N VAL A 92 -4.06 -0.80 -9.78
CA VAL A 92 -4.02 -0.92 -11.25
C VAL A 92 -2.89 -0.07 -11.83
N PHE A 93 -2.77 1.18 -11.36
CA PHE A 93 -1.70 2.08 -11.77
C PHE A 93 -0.32 1.55 -11.34
N LEU A 94 -0.20 0.99 -10.13
CA LEU A 94 1.06 0.37 -9.70
C LEU A 94 1.42 -0.84 -10.57
N GLU A 95 0.47 -1.67 -10.97
CA GLU A 95 0.72 -2.79 -11.87
C GLU A 95 1.23 -2.30 -13.24
N TYR A 96 0.62 -1.23 -13.77
CA TYR A 96 1.06 -0.60 -15.01
C TYR A 96 2.48 -0.04 -14.89
N LEU A 97 2.79 0.64 -13.78
CA LEU A 97 4.11 1.21 -13.52
C LEU A 97 5.20 0.14 -13.46
N ILE A 98 4.92 -0.97 -12.78
CA ILE A 98 5.84 -2.12 -12.72
C ILE A 98 6.13 -2.65 -14.12
N LYS A 99 5.09 -2.86 -14.93
CA LYS A 99 5.23 -3.31 -16.32
C LYS A 99 6.06 -2.33 -17.16
N LEU A 100 5.96 -1.03 -16.88
CA LEU A 100 6.73 0.02 -17.54
C LEU A 100 8.22 -0.07 -17.20
N ILE A 101 8.54 -0.31 -15.93
CA ILE A 101 9.91 -0.51 -15.45
C ILE A 101 10.50 -1.81 -16.00
N GLU A 102 9.73 -2.91 -16.00
CA GLU A 102 10.15 -4.20 -16.56
C GLU A 102 10.44 -4.12 -18.07
N ARG A 103 9.76 -3.23 -18.80
CA ARG A 103 9.99 -2.96 -20.22
C ARG A 103 11.19 -2.04 -20.48
N GLN A 104 11.97 -1.69 -19.45
CA GLN A 104 13.10 -0.78 -19.54
C GLN A 104 12.75 0.58 -20.15
N MET A 105 11.58 1.11 -19.78
CA MET A 105 11.28 2.50 -20.13
C MET A 105 12.22 3.43 -19.38
N ASP A 106 12.56 4.55 -20.01
CA ASP A 106 13.44 5.55 -19.41
C ASP A 106 12.90 6.03 -18.05
N GLY A 107 13.76 6.00 -17.03
CA GLY A 107 13.37 6.30 -15.65
C GLY A 107 12.88 7.73 -15.48
N ASP A 108 13.44 8.68 -16.24
CA ASP A 108 13.00 10.08 -16.21
C ASP A 108 11.59 10.24 -16.79
N THR A 109 11.29 9.51 -17.86
CA THR A 109 9.94 9.47 -18.44
C THR A 109 8.90 8.90 -17.47
N VAL A 110 9.22 7.80 -16.77
CA VAL A 110 8.31 7.22 -15.76
C VAL A 110 8.11 8.18 -14.58
N LYS A 111 9.17 8.86 -14.11
CA LYS A 111 9.08 9.86 -13.05
C LYS A 111 8.24 11.07 -13.48
N ALA A 112 8.40 11.54 -14.71
CA ALA A 112 7.58 12.63 -15.25
C ALA A 112 6.10 12.23 -15.30
N LEU A 113 5.79 11.00 -15.71
CA LEU A 113 4.44 10.45 -15.67
C LEU A 113 3.88 10.43 -14.25
N LEU A 114 4.64 9.91 -13.28
CA LEU A 114 4.24 9.90 -11.86
C LEU A 114 3.86 11.30 -11.37
N LYS A 115 4.74 12.29 -11.59
CA LYS A 115 4.50 13.68 -11.20
C LYS A 115 3.30 14.29 -11.91
N SER A 116 3.14 14.01 -13.20
CA SER A 116 2.03 14.53 -13.99
C SER A 116 0.69 13.99 -13.49
N VAL A 117 0.59 12.68 -13.25
CA VAL A 117 -0.62 12.05 -12.71
C VAL A 117 -0.93 12.58 -11.31
N PHE A 118 0.09 12.70 -10.46
CA PHE A 118 -0.07 13.24 -9.12
C PHE A 118 -0.52 14.71 -9.14
N SER A 119 0.17 15.56 -9.90
CA SER A 119 -0.18 16.97 -10.07
C SER A 119 -1.60 17.16 -10.59
N ALA A 120 -2.04 16.35 -11.56
CA ALA A 120 -3.40 16.41 -12.09
C ALA A 120 -4.45 16.08 -11.01
N ARG A 121 -4.18 15.10 -10.14
CA ARG A 121 -5.06 14.78 -8.99
C ARG A 121 -5.17 15.96 -8.04
N CYS A 122 -4.05 16.62 -7.70
CA CYS A 122 -4.06 17.81 -6.86
C CYS A 122 -4.88 18.95 -7.48
N SER A 123 -4.73 19.21 -8.79
CA SER A 123 -5.49 20.25 -9.50
C SER A 123 -7.00 19.98 -9.52
N LEU A 124 -7.40 18.72 -9.71
CA LEU A 124 -8.80 18.31 -9.65
C LEU A 124 -9.38 18.48 -8.24
N HIS A 125 -8.61 18.10 -7.21
CA HIS A 125 -9.03 18.25 -5.82
C HIS A 125 -9.28 19.72 -5.44
N CYS A 126 -8.38 20.63 -5.83
CA CYS A 126 -8.57 22.07 -5.60
C CYS A 126 -9.77 22.65 -6.37
N SER A 127 -10.05 22.16 -7.59
CA SER A 127 -11.18 22.62 -8.39
C SER A 127 -12.52 22.22 -7.78
N LEU A 128 -12.63 20.97 -7.30
CA LEU A 128 -13.83 20.47 -6.63
C LEU A 128 -14.10 21.23 -5.32
N GLN A 129 -13.06 21.47 -4.51
CA GLN A 129 -13.20 22.22 -3.26
C GLN A 129 -13.72 23.65 -3.48
N LYS A 130 -13.25 24.33 -4.54
CA LYS A 130 -13.76 25.66 -4.92
C LYS A 130 -15.24 25.62 -5.31
N GLN A 131 -15.66 24.59 -6.04
CA GLN A 131 -17.06 24.45 -6.48
C GLN A 131 -18.02 24.19 -5.30
N GLU A 132 -17.60 23.37 -4.32
CA GLU A 132 -18.38 23.14 -3.09
C GLU A 132 -18.51 24.41 -2.25
N GLN A 133 -17.43 25.18 -2.07
CA GLN A 133 -17.47 26.46 -1.34
C GLN A 133 -18.37 27.50 -2.02
N GLN A 134 -18.35 27.59 -3.36
CA GLN A 134 -19.24 28.48 -4.10
C GLN A 134 -20.72 28.07 -3.95
N SER A 135 -21.02 26.77 -3.99
CA SER A 135 -22.39 26.28 -3.79
C SER A 135 -22.91 26.54 -2.37
N SER A 136 -22.06 26.40 -1.35
CA SER A 136 -22.40 26.70 0.04
C SER A 136 -22.66 28.19 0.27
N MET A 137 -21.86 29.08 -0.34
CA MET A 137 -22.07 30.53 -0.28
C MET A 137 -23.36 30.96 -1.00
N ASN A 138 -23.68 30.36 -2.14
CA ASN A 138 -24.90 30.66 -2.88
C ASN A 138 -26.17 30.19 -2.17
N GLN A 139 -26.11 29.09 -1.40
CA GLN A 139 -27.25 28.62 -0.60
C GLN A 139 -27.54 29.51 0.63
N GLN A 140 -26.53 30.16 1.20
CA GLN A 140 -26.75 31.10 2.33
C GLN A 140 -27.37 32.42 1.88
N LEU A 141 -27.20 32.82 0.61
CA LEU A 141 -27.76 34.04 0.06
C LEU A 141 -29.27 33.94 -0.28
N LEU A 142 -29.80 32.72 -0.42
CA LEU A 142 -31.20 32.44 -0.79
C LEU A 142 -32.14 32.27 0.41
N VAL A 143 -31.66 32.51 1.64
CA VAL A 143 -32.44 32.39 2.89
C VAL A 143 -32.99 33.76 3.37
N PHE A 144 -33.10 34.75 2.47
CA PHE A 144 -33.73 36.03 2.76
C PHE A 144 -34.94 36.28 1.85
#